data_AF-C7D6G5-F1
#
_entry.id   AF-C7D6G5-F1
#
_cell.length_a   1.000
_cell.length_b   1.000
_cell.length_c   1.000
_cell.angle_alpha   90.00
_cell.angle_beta   90.00
_cell.angle_gamma   90.00
#
_symmetry.space_group_name_H-M   'P 1'
#
loop_
_entity.id
_entity.type
_entity.pdbx_description
1 polymer ?
#
loop_
_entity_poly.entity_id
_entity_poly.type
_entity_poly.pdbx_seq_one_letter_code
_entity_poly.pdbx_strand_id
1 'polypeptide(L)'
;MVESFGGSLNFIVWTVLLIGALYYSYRCLFQTKAFVDQYGFGDSAIFMTRFAGTQVGASAIISLALLFVGPQGAWAFVAWGWTQSLLASIFGYQTVNGEWANVEGVKATAEGYIAPIVFLILNSLLLLNMGDILYG
;
A
#
# COMPACT_ATOMS: atom_id res chain seq x y z
N MET A 1 -9.10 -8.97 19.79
CA MET A 1 -8.44 -8.40 18.60
C MET A 1 -7.04 -8.98 18.43
N VAL A 2 -6.07 -8.73 19.31
CA VAL A 2 -4.71 -9.30 19.16
C VAL A 2 -4.69 -10.83 18.91
N GLU A 3 -5.48 -11.59 19.66
CA GLU A 3 -5.61 -13.04 19.50
C GLU A 3 -6.19 -13.46 18.13
N SER A 4 -7.14 -12.70 17.57
CA SER A 4 -7.72 -13.00 16.26
C SER A 4 -6.74 -12.78 15.11
N PHE A 5 -5.62 -12.10 15.35
CA PHE A 5 -4.51 -11.96 14.41
C PHE A 5 -3.39 -12.98 14.66
N GLY A 6 -3.55 -13.91 15.61
CA GLY A 6 -2.53 -14.90 15.95
C GLY A 6 -1.35 -14.33 16.74
N GLY A 7 -1.53 -13.18 17.40
CA GLY A 7 -0.52 -12.59 18.29
C GLY A 7 -0.21 -11.11 18.00
N SER A 8 0.57 -10.51 18.90
CA SER A 8 0.88 -9.07 18.87
C SER A 8 1.68 -8.64 17.65
N LEU A 9 2.65 -9.45 17.21
CA LEU A 9 3.46 -9.15 16.03
C LEU A 9 2.58 -8.94 14.78
N ASN A 10 1.70 -9.91 14.50
CA ASN A 10 0.82 -9.87 13.34
C ASN A 10 -0.17 -8.71 13.41
N PHE A 11 -0.72 -8.45 14.61
CA PHE A 11 -1.59 -7.30 14.86
C PHE A 11 -0.89 -5.96 14.60
N ILE A 12 0.35 -5.81 15.05
CA ILE A 12 1.16 -4.60 14.80
C ILE A 12 1.43 -4.44 13.31
N VAL A 13 1.86 -5.51 12.63
CA VAL A 13 2.13 -5.50 11.18
C VAL A 13 0.88 -5.09 10.39
N TRP A 14 -0.28 -5.66 10.72
CA TRP A 14 -1.56 -5.29 10.12
C TRP A 14 -1.87 -3.82 10.31
N THR A 15 -1.68 -3.32 11.53
CA THR A 15 -1.93 -1.91 11.88
C THR A 15 -1.01 -0.97 11.12
N VAL A 16 0.28 -1.30 10.98
CA VAL A 16 1.23 -0.51 10.20
C VAL A 16 0.83 -0.43 8.72
N LEU A 17 0.42 -1.57 8.13
CA LEU A 17 -0.09 -1.60 6.76
C LEU A 17 -1.35 -0.74 6.60
N LEU A 18 -2.29 -0.81 7.56
CA LEU A 18 -3.48 0.02 7.57
C LEU A 18 -3.14 1.52 7.63
N ILE A 19 -2.24 1.92 8.53
CA ILE A 19 -1.81 3.33 8.65
C ILE A 19 -1.17 3.81 7.35
N GLY A 20 -0.33 2.98 6.72
CA GLY A 20 0.26 3.27 5.41
C GLY A 20 -0.83 3.48 4.34
N ALA A 21 -1.81 2.58 4.27
CA ALA A 21 -2.91 2.67 3.32
C ALA A 21 -3.78 3.92 3.57
N LEU A 22 -4.11 4.24 4.83
CA LEU A 22 -4.84 5.46 5.19
C LEU A 22 -4.07 6.72 4.80
N TYR A 23 -2.77 6.77 5.09
CA TYR A 23 -1.91 7.90 4.73
C TYR A 23 -1.87 8.12 3.22
N TYR A 24 -1.51 7.09 2.43
CA TYR A 24 -1.37 7.24 0.98
C TYR A 24 -2.72 7.48 0.30
N SER A 25 -3.80 6.82 0.72
CA SER A 25 -5.14 7.10 0.19
C SER A 25 -5.59 8.52 0.51
N TYR A 26 -5.32 9.03 1.72
CA TYR A 26 -5.64 10.41 2.08
C TYR A 26 -4.87 11.42 1.22
N ARG A 27 -3.55 11.20 1.05
CA ARG A 27 -2.70 12.03 0.18
C ARG A 27 -3.21 12.02 -1.27
N CYS A 28 -3.58 10.86 -1.80
CA CYS A 28 -4.05 10.72 -3.18
C CYS A 28 -5.46 11.28 -3.40
N LEU A 29 -6.39 11.18 -2.44
CA LEU A 29 -7.80 11.52 -2.63
C LEU A 29 -8.16 12.94 -2.16
N PHE A 30 -7.64 13.36 -1.01
CA PHE A 30 -8.02 14.62 -0.36
C PHE A 30 -6.95 15.70 -0.47
N GLN A 31 -5.67 15.30 -0.57
CA GLN A 31 -4.54 16.22 -0.78
C GLN A 31 -3.87 16.02 -2.15
N THR A 32 -4.65 15.59 -3.15
CA THR A 32 -4.12 15.16 -4.46
C THR A 32 -3.16 16.17 -5.06
N LYS A 33 -3.53 17.47 -5.07
CA LYS A 33 -2.70 18.52 -5.67
C LYS A 33 -1.34 18.62 -4.97
N ALA A 34 -1.33 18.71 -3.65
CA ALA A 34 -0.09 18.79 -2.88
C ALA A 34 0.78 17.52 -3.07
N PHE A 35 0.17 16.34 -3.21
CA PHE A 35 0.88 15.09 -3.46
C PHE A 35 1.49 15.04 -4.87
N VAL A 36 0.74 15.45 -5.90
CA VAL A 36 1.23 15.58 -7.28
C VAL A 36 2.37 16.60 -7.38
N ASP A 37 2.22 17.77 -6.73
CA ASP A 37 3.21 18.84 -6.73
C ASP A 37 4.50 18.43 -6.01
N GLN A 38 4.41 17.58 -4.96
CA GLN A 38 5.57 17.04 -4.25
C GLN A 38 6.54 16.32 -5.19
N TYR A 39 6.03 15.55 -6.15
CA TYR A 39 6.84 14.78 -7.10
C TYR A 39 6.96 15.45 -8.48
N GLY A 40 6.36 16.62 -8.68
CA GLY A 40 6.45 17.35 -9.93
C GLY A 40 5.78 16.66 -11.12
N PHE A 41 4.71 15.88 -10.88
CA PHE A 41 4.02 15.14 -11.96
C PHE A 41 3.14 16.03 -12.87
N GLY A 42 2.88 17.27 -12.45
CA GLY A 42 1.98 18.19 -13.15
C GLY A 42 0.50 17.87 -12.95
N ASP A 43 -0.37 18.87 -13.15
CA ASP A 43 -1.80 18.76 -12.84
C ASP A 43 -2.54 17.69 -13.69
N SER A 44 -1.98 17.30 -14.84
CA SER A 44 -2.53 16.20 -15.67
C SER A 44 -2.51 14.84 -14.96
N ALA A 45 -1.62 14.65 -13.97
CA ALA A 45 -1.53 13.42 -13.19
C ALA A 45 -2.66 13.27 -12.16
N ILE A 46 -3.39 14.34 -11.82
CA ILE A 46 -4.42 14.36 -10.76
C ILE A 46 -5.44 13.24 -10.92
N PHE A 47 -5.92 12.99 -12.14
CA PHE A 47 -6.91 11.95 -12.39
C PHE A 47 -6.36 10.56 -12.05
N MET A 48 -5.16 10.23 -12.56
CA MET A 48 -4.52 8.94 -12.30
C MET A 48 -4.11 8.78 -10.84
N THR A 49 -3.65 9.85 -10.18
CA THR A 49 -3.36 9.84 -8.73
C THR A 49 -4.60 9.53 -7.91
N ARG A 50 -5.76 10.13 -8.24
CA ARG A 50 -7.02 9.82 -7.55
C ARG A 50 -7.49 8.41 -7.83
N PHE A 51 -7.34 7.93 -9.06
CA PHE A 51 -7.66 6.54 -9.41
C PHE A 51 -6.82 5.54 -8.61
N ALA A 52 -5.51 5.76 -8.49
CA ALA A 52 -4.67 4.96 -7.59
C ALA A 52 -5.13 5.09 -6.12
N GLY A 53 -5.48 6.30 -5.70
CA GLY A 53 -6.02 6.59 -4.37
C GLY A 53 -7.30 5.82 -4.02
N THR A 54 -8.21 5.57 -4.98
CA THR A 54 -9.43 4.80 -4.70
C THR A 54 -9.13 3.33 -4.42
N GLN A 55 -8.13 2.75 -5.09
CA GLN A 55 -7.69 1.37 -4.85
C GLN A 55 -7.05 1.23 -3.46
N VAL A 56 -6.14 2.13 -3.11
CA VAL A 56 -5.51 2.15 -1.77
C VAL A 56 -6.54 2.47 -0.68
N GLY A 57 -7.49 3.37 -0.95
CA GLY A 57 -8.57 3.72 -0.04
C GLY A 57 -9.54 2.57 0.20
N ALA A 58 -9.91 1.82 -0.84
CA ALA A 58 -10.69 0.59 -0.71
C ALA A 58 -9.97 -0.44 0.18
N SER A 59 -8.65 -0.61 -0.03
CA SER A 59 -7.83 -1.48 0.82
C SER A 59 -7.83 -1.02 2.29
N ALA A 60 -7.69 0.29 2.54
CA ALA A 60 -7.72 0.84 3.90
C ALA A 60 -9.08 0.59 4.59
N ILE A 61 -10.19 0.80 3.89
CA ILE A 61 -11.54 0.59 4.44
C ILE A 61 -11.78 -0.88 4.78
N ILE A 62 -11.40 -1.80 3.87
CA ILE A 62 -11.54 -3.24 4.10
C ILE A 62 -10.63 -3.70 5.25
N SER A 63 -9.37 -3.25 5.28
CA SER A 63 -8.43 -3.55 6.36
C SER A 63 -8.91 -3.04 7.72
N LEU A 64 -9.52 -1.85 7.76
CA LEU A 64 -10.15 -1.30 8.95
C LEU A 64 -11.35 -2.15 9.40
N ALA A 65 -12.20 -2.60 8.47
CA ALA A 65 -13.32 -3.48 8.82
C ALA A 65 -12.83 -4.80 9.42
N LEU A 66 -11.79 -5.40 8.84
CA LEU A 66 -11.17 -6.66 9.30
C LEU A 66 -10.52 -6.56 10.69
N LEU A 67 -10.17 -5.35 11.17
CA LEU A 67 -9.77 -5.18 12.57
C LEU A 67 -10.92 -5.52 13.53
N PHE A 68 -12.16 -5.21 13.16
CA PHE A 68 -13.33 -5.41 14.01
C PHE A 68 -13.97 -6.78 13.81
N VAL A 69 -14.09 -7.25 12.57
CA VAL A 69 -14.75 -8.53 12.26
C VAL A 69 -13.79 -9.73 12.34
N GLY A 70 -12.48 -9.48 12.34
CA GLY A 70 -11.43 -10.50 12.34
C GLY A 70 -10.93 -10.83 10.92
N PRO A 71 -9.69 -11.31 10.78
CA PRO A 71 -9.06 -11.59 9.48
C PRO A 71 -9.29 -13.02 8.97
N GLN A 72 -10.15 -13.82 9.61
CA GLN A 72 -10.36 -15.22 9.20
C GLN A 72 -10.87 -15.29 7.75
N GLY A 73 -10.28 -16.16 6.94
CA GLY A 73 -10.62 -16.32 5.52
C GLY A 73 -10.18 -15.16 4.61
N ALA A 74 -9.49 -14.14 5.14
CA ALA A 74 -9.12 -12.94 4.38
C ALA A 74 -7.84 -13.10 3.53
N TRP A 75 -7.41 -14.33 3.23
CA TRP A 75 -6.15 -14.56 2.50
C TRP A 75 -6.07 -13.80 1.17
N ALA A 76 -7.17 -13.73 0.41
CA ALA A 76 -7.17 -13.08 -0.90
C ALA A 76 -6.89 -11.58 -0.80
N PHE A 77 -7.33 -10.94 0.29
CA PHE A 77 -7.05 -9.53 0.57
C PHE A 77 -5.55 -9.31 0.85
N VAL A 78 -4.95 -10.13 1.70
CA VAL A 78 -3.52 -10.03 2.04
C VAL A 78 -2.64 -10.41 0.84
N ALA A 79 -3.04 -11.43 0.08
CA ALA A 79 -2.35 -11.86 -1.15
C ALA A 79 -2.44 -10.79 -2.26
N TRP A 80 -3.58 -10.09 -2.36
CA TRP A 80 -3.69 -8.93 -3.24
C TRP A 80 -2.74 -7.82 -2.81
N GLY A 81 -2.69 -7.48 -1.51
CA GLY A 81 -1.76 -6.49 -0.97
C GLY A 81 -0.29 -6.84 -1.22
N TRP A 82 0.07 -8.11 -1.04
CA TRP A 82 1.39 -8.65 -1.38
C TRP A 82 1.71 -8.47 -2.87
N THR A 83 0.78 -8.90 -3.74
CA THR A 83 0.97 -8.86 -5.20
C THR A 83 1.10 -7.43 -5.70
N GLN A 84 0.22 -6.54 -5.23
CA GLN A 84 0.27 -5.12 -5.57
C GLN A 84 1.61 -4.50 -5.14
N SER A 85 2.08 -4.82 -3.93
CA SER A 85 3.37 -4.34 -3.40
C SER A 85 4.56 -4.84 -4.22
N LEU A 86 4.54 -6.10 -4.66
CA LEU A 86 5.58 -6.66 -5.53
C LEU A 86 5.64 -5.92 -6.87
N LEU A 87 4.50 -5.77 -7.53
CA LEU A 87 4.43 -5.08 -8.82
C LEU A 87 4.86 -3.61 -8.69
N ALA A 88 4.38 -2.91 -7.66
CA ALA A 88 4.77 -1.54 -7.39
C ALA A 88 6.27 -1.38 -7.08
N SER A 89 6.89 -2.37 -6.42
CA SER A 89 8.34 -2.38 -6.19
C SER A 89 9.11 -2.44 -7.51
N ILE A 90 8.72 -3.36 -8.40
CA ILE A 90 9.38 -3.57 -9.70
C ILE A 90 9.20 -2.37 -10.61
N PHE A 91 7.96 -1.96 -10.86
CA PHE A 91 7.65 -0.87 -11.78
C PHE A 91 8.03 0.50 -11.21
N GLY A 92 7.97 0.67 -9.89
CA GLY A 92 8.49 1.85 -9.21
C GLY A 92 10.01 1.98 -9.38
N TYR A 93 10.75 0.88 -9.25
CA TYR A 93 12.20 0.88 -9.46
C TYR A 93 12.53 1.24 -10.91
N GLN A 94 11.83 0.64 -11.87
CA GLN A 94 11.98 0.94 -13.30
C GLN A 94 11.66 2.41 -13.63
N THR A 95 10.65 2.99 -12.98
CA THR A 95 10.26 4.39 -13.17
C THR A 95 11.34 5.33 -12.62
N VAL A 96 11.80 5.10 -11.39
CA VAL A 96 12.78 5.97 -10.71
C VAL A 96 14.18 5.87 -11.33
N ASN A 97 14.53 4.74 -11.94
CA ASN A 97 15.83 4.52 -12.58
C ASN A 97 15.76 4.50 -14.11
N GLY A 98 14.64 4.94 -14.69
CA GLY A 98 14.38 4.92 -16.14
C GLY A 98 14.27 6.32 -16.74
N GLU A 99 13.87 6.38 -18.01
CA GLU A 99 13.68 7.64 -18.75
C GLU A 99 12.65 8.58 -18.11
N TRP A 100 11.63 8.01 -17.45
CA TRP A 100 10.57 8.73 -16.77
C TRP A 100 11.05 9.60 -15.60
N ALA A 101 12.20 9.26 -15.00
CA ALA A 101 12.82 10.06 -13.95
C ALA A 101 13.51 11.35 -14.48
N ASN A 102 13.79 11.40 -15.79
CA ASN A 102 14.50 12.52 -16.43
C ASN A 102 13.55 13.52 -17.10
N VAL A 103 12.24 13.33 -16.97
CA VAL A 103 11.24 14.29 -17.48
C VAL A 103 11.38 15.61 -16.73
N GLU A 104 11.39 16.73 -17.46
CA GLU A 104 11.55 18.05 -16.88
C GLU A 104 10.50 18.32 -15.78
N GLY A 105 10.97 18.76 -14.61
CA GLY A 105 10.12 19.04 -13.45
C GLY A 105 9.80 17.85 -12.56
N VAL A 106 9.99 16.60 -13.02
CA VAL A 106 9.75 15.39 -12.22
C VAL A 106 10.82 15.24 -11.14
N LYS A 107 10.37 14.93 -9.92
CA LYS A 107 11.22 14.64 -8.76
C LYS A 107 11.05 13.18 -8.40
N ALA A 108 11.71 12.31 -9.16
CA ALA A 108 11.73 10.89 -8.86
C ALA A 108 12.43 10.65 -7.52
N THR A 109 11.77 9.91 -6.63
CA THR A 109 12.32 9.59 -5.31
C THR A 109 12.32 8.09 -5.09
N ALA A 110 13.29 7.61 -4.32
CA ALA A 110 13.38 6.18 -3.98
C ALA A 110 12.15 5.67 -3.20
N GLU A 111 11.36 6.56 -2.59
CA GLU A 111 10.06 6.23 -1.98
C GLU A 111 9.18 5.41 -2.92
N GLY A 112 9.20 5.70 -4.23
CA GLY A 112 8.39 5.05 -5.25
C GLY A 112 8.58 3.53 -5.38
N TYR A 113 9.68 2.98 -4.86
CA TYR A 113 9.88 1.52 -4.77
C TYR A 113 10.24 1.04 -3.36
N ILE A 114 10.85 1.88 -2.51
CA ILE A 114 11.17 1.50 -1.12
C ILE A 114 9.91 1.27 -0.30
N ALA A 115 8.90 2.15 -0.38
CA ALA A 115 7.67 1.97 0.37
C ALA A 115 6.92 0.69 -0.03
N PRO A 116 6.73 0.39 -1.34
CA PRO A 116 6.24 -0.90 -1.80
C PRO A 116 7.04 -2.11 -1.29
N ILE A 117 8.38 -2.04 -1.25
CA ILE A 117 9.21 -3.14 -0.72
C ILE A 117 8.93 -3.40 0.76
N VAL A 118 8.80 -2.33 1.56
CA VAL A 118 8.43 -2.48 2.97
C VAL A 118 7.05 -3.13 3.09
N PHE A 119 6.06 -2.69 2.33
CA PHE A 119 4.74 -3.31 2.32
C PHE A 119 4.76 -4.77 1.85
N LEU A 120 5.61 -5.11 0.88
CA LEU A 120 5.79 -6.48 0.43
C LEU A 120 6.30 -7.39 1.55
N ILE A 121 7.32 -6.93 2.30
CA ILE A 121 7.88 -7.67 3.44
C ILE A 121 6.81 -7.86 4.52
N LEU A 122 6.08 -6.80 4.87
CA LEU A 122 5.02 -6.86 5.88
C LEU A 122 3.88 -7.80 5.47
N ASN A 123 3.42 -7.76 4.22
CA ASN A 123 2.41 -8.70 3.73
C ASN A 123 2.93 -10.14 3.71
N SER A 124 4.22 -10.35 3.41
CA SER A 124 4.85 -11.68 3.46
C SER A 124 4.82 -12.25 4.88
N LEU A 125 5.11 -11.41 5.89
CA LEU A 125 5.01 -11.80 7.30
C LEU A 125 3.59 -12.24 7.67
N LEU A 126 2.56 -11.50 7.23
CA LEU A 126 1.17 -11.87 7.49
C LEU A 126 0.80 -13.20 6.81
N LEU A 127 1.13 -13.38 5.52
CA LEU A 127 0.81 -14.60 4.78
C LEU A 127 1.47 -15.86 5.37
N LEU A 128 2.67 -15.72 5.93
CA LEU A 128 3.40 -16.82 6.55
C LEU A 128 2.95 -17.09 7.99
N ASN A 129 2.82 -16.05 8.82
CA ASN A 129 2.54 -16.22 10.25
C ASN A 129 1.05 -16.42 10.57
N MET A 130 0.15 -15.96 9.70
CA MET A 130 -1.29 -16.07 9.91
C MET A 130 -1.93 -17.14 9.02
N GLY A 131 -1.15 -18.09 8.49
CA GLY A 131 -1.65 -19.07 7.52
C GLY A 131 -2.92 -19.80 7.98
N ASP A 132 -2.90 -20.35 9.20
CA ASP A 132 -4.05 -21.08 9.77
C ASP A 132 -5.32 -20.21 9.95
N ILE A 133 -5.16 -18.89 10.02
CA ILE A 133 -6.25 -17.93 10.18
C ILE A 133 -6.74 -17.44 8.81
N LEU A 134 -5.82 -17.06 7.93
CA LEU A 134 -6.14 -16.47 6.63
C LEU A 134 -6.72 -17.49 5.66
N TYR A 135 -6.23 -18.73 5.68
CA TYR A 135 -6.63 -19.79 4.75
C TYR A 135 -7.75 -20.69 5.28
N GLY A 136 -8.09 -20.58 6.58
CA GLY A 136 -9.17 -21.34 7.23
C GLY A 136 -10.50 -20.59 7.32
#